data_AF-A0ABD6DNH4-F1
#
_entry.id   AF-A0ABD6DNH4-F1
#
_cell.length_a   1.000
_cell.length_b   1.000
_cell.length_c   1.000
_cell.angle_alpha   90.00
_cell.angle_beta   90.00
_cell.angle_gamma   90.00
#
_symmetry.space_group_name_H-M   'P 1'
#
loop_
_entity.id
_entity.type
_entity.pdbx_description
1 polymer ?
#
loop_
_entity_poly.entity_id
_entity_poly.type
_entity_poly.pdbx_seq_one_letter_code
_entity_poly.pdbx_strand_id
1 'polypeptide(L)'
;MTVSTDDTDGLAGGADRRRLHEEIAVAAGARGAVYALAARTFTQPDAELYRALDDGRVADEFATLLEKSGLSVDPPDLTVDDEKEILSARYNDLFVVGFSEVVDKTDGTVDNYGPPVSLYESDYRSEVSWNDVNLDLARAYEYFGCQVDQDDRRNHDHFRLQLEFMGYLCRREAAVDETLAQARLDFHDRHLRVVTGGVADALNSEPGTGIYGELAAFLDRFTEADVDDLDARIHGEGAA
;
A
#
# COMPACT_ATOMS: atom_id res chain seq x y z
N MET A 1 -16.91 56.15 29.41
CA MET A 1 -16.89 55.73 27.99
C MET A 1 -16.03 54.49 27.93
N THR A 2 -16.67 53.32 28.01
CA THR A 2 -16.04 52.00 28.03
C THR A 2 -16.03 51.46 26.61
N VAL A 3 -14.84 51.22 26.06
CA VAL A 3 -14.66 50.44 24.84
C VAL A 3 -14.27 49.04 25.28
N SER A 4 -15.21 48.12 25.08
CA SER A 4 -14.98 46.68 25.08
C SER A 4 -14.49 46.34 23.68
N THR A 5 -13.27 45.85 23.53
CA THR A 5 -12.83 45.18 22.31
C THR A 5 -12.83 43.69 22.58
N ASP A 6 -13.77 43.07 21.87
CA ASP A 6 -13.92 41.67 21.54
C ASP A 6 -12.56 41.03 21.21
N ASP A 7 -12.14 40.07 22.02
CA ASP A 7 -10.88 39.30 21.89
C ASP A 7 -11.17 37.80 21.74
N THR A 8 -12.42 37.44 21.39
CA THR A 8 -12.88 36.04 21.31
C THR A 8 -12.69 35.39 19.95
N ASP A 9 -12.45 36.16 18.89
CA ASP A 9 -12.39 35.65 17.51
C ASP A 9 -11.06 34.92 17.19
N GLY A 10 -9.96 35.34 17.81
CA GLY A 10 -8.64 34.72 17.61
C GLY A 10 -8.43 33.37 18.32
N LEU A 11 -9.21 33.09 19.37
CA LEU A 11 -9.10 31.85 20.15
C LEU A 11 -9.89 30.69 19.54
N ALA A 12 -11.02 30.99 18.86
CA ALA A 12 -11.85 29.99 18.19
C ALA A 12 -11.14 29.40 16.96
N GLY A 13 -10.52 30.24 16.11
CA GLY A 13 -9.79 29.77 14.92
C GLY A 13 -8.52 28.96 15.26
N GLY A 14 -7.89 29.23 16.40
CA GLY A 14 -6.72 28.46 16.86
C GLY A 14 -7.05 27.06 17.38
N ALA A 15 -8.23 26.88 17.98
CA ALA A 15 -8.71 25.58 18.46
C ALA A 15 -9.16 24.67 17.30
N ASP A 16 -9.85 25.25 16.32
CA ASP A 16 -10.32 24.53 15.13
C ASP A 16 -9.16 23.98 14.29
N ARG A 17 -8.15 24.83 14.02
CA ARG A 17 -6.94 24.39 13.29
C ARG A 17 -6.16 23.29 14.02
N ARG A 18 -6.09 23.32 15.35
CA ARG A 18 -5.41 22.28 16.13
C ARG A 18 -6.16 20.96 16.04
N ARG A 19 -7.49 21.00 16.10
CA ARG A 19 -8.34 19.82 15.97
C ARG A 19 -8.22 19.21 14.58
N LEU A 20 -8.27 20.03 13.54
CA LEU A 20 -8.06 19.59 12.16
C LEU A 20 -6.69 18.92 11.99
N HIS A 21 -5.63 19.51 12.54
CA HIS A 21 -4.29 18.92 12.50
C HIS A 21 -4.24 17.56 13.22
N GLU A 22 -4.88 17.43 14.38
CA GLU A 22 -4.97 16.18 15.11
C GLU A 22 -5.77 15.11 14.33
N GLU A 23 -6.88 15.49 13.71
CA GLU A 23 -7.69 14.61 12.86
C GLU A 23 -6.90 14.14 11.63
N ILE A 24 -6.16 15.04 10.96
CA ILE A 24 -5.25 14.71 9.85
C ILE A 24 -4.14 13.76 10.32
N ALA A 25 -3.52 14.03 11.48
CA ALA A 25 -2.46 13.18 12.00
C ALA A 25 -2.96 11.78 12.34
N VAL A 26 -4.15 11.66 12.93
CA VAL A 26 -4.79 10.37 13.20
C VAL A 26 -5.10 9.64 11.90
N ALA A 27 -5.68 10.33 10.91
CA ALA A 27 -6.01 9.77 9.61
C ALA A 27 -4.76 9.26 8.87
N ALA A 28 -3.73 10.10 8.75
CA ALA A 28 -2.47 9.73 8.11
C ALA A 28 -1.79 8.57 8.86
N GLY A 29 -1.76 8.59 10.19
CA GLY A 29 -1.22 7.49 11.00
C GLY A 29 -1.94 6.17 10.75
N ALA A 30 -3.29 6.20 10.68
CA ALA A 30 -4.11 5.03 10.40
C ALA A 30 -3.87 4.48 8.99
N ARG A 31 -3.83 5.35 7.96
CA ARG A 31 -3.49 4.95 6.58
C ARG A 31 -2.11 4.31 6.50
N GLY A 32 -1.14 4.87 7.22
CA GLY A 32 0.20 4.31 7.30
C GLY A 32 0.25 2.91 7.92
N ALA A 33 -0.63 2.64 8.88
CA ALA A 33 -0.78 1.32 9.47
C ALA A 33 -1.51 0.34 8.54
N VAL A 34 -2.48 0.78 7.73
CA VAL A 34 -3.11 -0.06 6.69
C VAL A 34 -2.06 -0.57 5.71
N TYR A 35 -1.19 0.32 5.20
CA TYR A 35 -0.11 -0.08 4.30
C TYR A 35 0.88 -1.05 4.94
N ALA A 36 1.22 -0.84 6.21
CA ALA A 36 2.10 -1.75 6.95
C ALA A 36 1.47 -3.14 7.17
N LEU A 37 0.18 -3.18 7.51
CA LEU A 37 -0.56 -4.44 7.68
C LEU A 37 -0.69 -5.19 6.36
N ALA A 38 -0.96 -4.47 5.27
CA ALA A 38 -0.98 -5.04 3.93
C ALA A 38 0.39 -5.59 3.51
N ALA A 39 1.47 -4.84 3.76
CA ALA A 39 2.84 -5.29 3.49
C ALA A 39 3.19 -6.58 4.25
N ARG A 40 2.73 -6.71 5.50
CA ARG A 40 2.87 -7.94 6.29
C ARG A 40 2.02 -9.08 5.74
N THR A 41 0.79 -8.80 5.32
CA THR A 41 -0.15 -9.82 4.84
C THR A 41 0.25 -10.36 3.47
N PHE A 42 0.90 -9.55 2.62
CA PHE A 42 1.58 -10.00 1.38
C PHE A 42 2.96 -10.64 1.65
N THR A 43 3.02 -11.56 2.60
CA THR A 43 4.19 -12.42 2.83
C THR A 43 3.76 -13.86 2.99
N GLN A 44 4.68 -14.80 2.76
CA GLN A 44 4.39 -16.19 3.06
C GLN A 44 4.00 -16.31 4.54
N PRO A 45 2.84 -16.91 4.85
CA PRO A 45 2.32 -16.92 6.21
C PRO A 45 3.19 -17.77 7.13
N ASP A 46 3.85 -17.11 8.06
CA ASP A 46 4.44 -17.79 9.22
C ASP A 46 3.35 -18.19 10.22
N ALA A 47 3.74 -18.86 11.32
CA ALA A 47 2.78 -19.35 12.30
C ALA A 47 2.04 -18.22 13.05
N GLU A 48 2.63 -17.04 13.15
CA GLU A 48 2.03 -15.89 13.82
C GLU A 48 1.00 -15.22 12.92
N LEU A 49 1.39 -14.91 11.69
CA LEU A 49 0.50 -14.32 10.69
C LEU A 49 -0.68 -15.24 10.40
N TYR A 50 -0.44 -16.55 10.20
CA TYR A 50 -1.52 -17.51 9.98
C TYR A 50 -2.53 -17.51 11.12
N ARG A 51 -2.07 -17.57 12.38
CA ARG A 51 -2.98 -17.56 13.54
C ARG A 51 -3.81 -16.28 13.60
N ALA A 52 -3.23 -15.13 13.25
CA ALA A 52 -3.93 -13.85 13.24
C ALA A 52 -4.95 -13.72 12.10
N LEU A 53 -4.73 -14.41 10.98
CA LEU A 53 -5.71 -14.54 9.91
C LEU A 53 -6.84 -15.50 10.32
N ASP A 54 -6.48 -16.69 10.83
CA ASP A 54 -7.40 -17.76 11.24
C ASP A 54 -8.38 -17.31 12.35
N ASP A 55 -7.91 -16.52 13.33
CA ASP A 55 -8.76 -15.99 14.40
C ASP A 55 -9.41 -14.63 14.08
N GLY A 56 -9.26 -14.13 12.84
CA GLY A 56 -9.91 -12.91 12.36
C GLY A 56 -9.26 -11.59 12.81
N ARG A 57 -8.19 -11.63 13.63
CA ARG A 57 -7.54 -10.41 14.15
C ARG A 57 -7.03 -9.47 13.05
N VAL A 58 -6.54 -10.01 11.93
CA VAL A 58 -6.07 -9.17 10.81
C VAL A 58 -7.23 -8.41 10.16
N ALA A 59 -8.39 -9.05 9.96
CA ALA A 59 -9.58 -8.41 9.40
C ALA A 59 -10.13 -7.32 10.34
N ASP A 60 -10.21 -7.61 11.64
CA ASP A 60 -10.61 -6.64 12.67
C ASP A 60 -9.66 -5.43 12.73
N GLU A 61 -8.36 -5.66 12.54
CA GLU A 61 -7.36 -4.60 12.51
C GLU A 61 -7.53 -3.70 11.27
N PHE A 62 -7.74 -4.27 10.08
CA PHE A 62 -8.09 -3.47 8.89
C PHE A 62 -9.34 -2.63 9.11
N ALA A 63 -10.42 -3.21 9.64
CA ALA A 63 -11.66 -2.49 9.92
C ALA A 63 -11.43 -1.31 10.89
N THR A 64 -10.68 -1.55 11.98
CA THR A 64 -10.35 -0.52 12.97
C THR A 64 -9.50 0.61 12.38
N LEU A 65 -8.54 0.27 11.51
CA LEU A 65 -7.69 1.25 10.86
C LEU A 65 -8.44 2.06 9.79
N LEU A 66 -9.35 1.42 9.06
CA LEU A 66 -10.21 2.08 8.07
C LEU A 66 -11.12 3.13 8.71
N GLU A 67 -11.76 2.80 9.84
CA GLU A 67 -12.59 3.76 10.59
C GLU A 67 -11.79 5.02 10.96
N LYS A 68 -10.52 4.85 11.33
CA LYS A 68 -9.63 5.96 11.71
C LYS A 68 -9.00 6.67 10.52
N SER A 69 -8.95 6.05 9.35
CA SER A 69 -8.30 6.59 8.15
C SER A 69 -9.05 7.77 7.52
N GLY A 70 -10.33 7.92 7.85
CA GLY A 70 -11.24 8.89 7.23
C GLY A 70 -11.66 8.55 5.80
N LEU A 71 -11.22 7.41 5.25
CA LEU A 71 -11.56 6.96 3.91
C LEU A 71 -12.82 6.09 3.93
N SER A 72 -13.71 6.31 2.96
CA SER A 72 -14.94 5.53 2.79
C SER A 72 -14.68 4.28 1.95
N VAL A 73 -14.01 3.28 2.54
CA VAL A 73 -13.65 2.02 1.87
C VAL A 73 -14.08 0.84 2.74
N ASP A 74 -14.69 -0.17 2.14
CA ASP A 74 -15.08 -1.40 2.83
C ASP A 74 -13.84 -2.25 3.20
N PRO A 75 -13.78 -2.82 4.41
CA PRO A 75 -12.68 -3.70 4.82
C PRO A 75 -12.62 -4.98 3.98
N PRO A 76 -11.43 -5.57 3.80
CA PRO A 76 -11.30 -6.86 3.11
C PRO A 76 -11.86 -8.00 3.95
N ASP A 77 -12.50 -8.97 3.29
CA ASP A 77 -12.84 -10.26 3.92
C ASP A 77 -11.62 -11.20 3.86
N LEU A 78 -10.91 -11.30 4.97
CA LEU A 78 -9.70 -12.12 5.09
C LEU A 78 -9.95 -13.43 5.83
N THR A 79 -11.17 -13.95 5.78
CA THR A 79 -11.51 -15.25 6.36
C THR A 79 -10.66 -16.36 5.72
N VAL A 80 -9.99 -17.16 6.55
CA VAL A 80 -9.17 -18.29 6.11
C VAL A 80 -9.87 -19.60 6.47
N ASP A 81 -10.34 -20.31 5.45
CA ASP A 81 -10.88 -21.67 5.59
C ASP A 81 -9.80 -22.77 5.47
N ASP A 82 -8.60 -22.38 5.05
CA ASP A 82 -7.49 -23.27 4.73
C ASP A 82 -6.57 -23.52 5.92
N GLU A 83 -6.00 -24.72 6.01
CA GLU A 83 -4.86 -24.98 6.88
C GLU A 83 -3.63 -24.15 6.43
N LYS A 84 -2.72 -23.85 7.36
CA LYS A 84 -1.52 -23.02 7.10
C LYS A 84 -0.73 -23.51 5.88
N GLU A 85 -0.58 -24.83 5.75
CA GLU A 85 0.15 -25.48 4.67
C GLU A 85 -0.49 -25.18 3.31
N ILE A 86 -1.83 -25.19 3.23
CA ILE A 86 -2.58 -24.87 2.00
C ILE A 86 -2.45 -23.38 1.67
N LEU A 87 -2.59 -22.49 2.67
CA LEU A 87 -2.42 -21.06 2.45
C LEU A 87 -0.98 -20.71 2.02
N SER A 88 0.02 -21.43 2.55
CA SER A 88 1.42 -21.29 2.16
C SER A 88 1.68 -21.80 0.74
N ALA A 89 1.07 -22.93 0.37
CA ALA A 89 1.15 -23.45 -1.00
C ALA A 89 0.54 -22.44 -1.98
N ARG A 90 -0.63 -21.88 -1.65
CA ARG A 90 -1.28 -20.84 -2.44
C ARG A 90 -0.40 -19.59 -2.62
N TYR A 91 0.27 -19.13 -1.55
CA TYR A 91 1.24 -18.03 -1.66
C TYR A 91 2.37 -18.36 -2.63
N ASN A 92 2.94 -19.56 -2.51
CA ASN A 92 4.05 -19.97 -3.37
C ASN A 92 3.63 -20.08 -4.83
N ASP A 93 2.47 -20.68 -5.08
CA ASP A 93 1.93 -20.86 -6.43
C ASP A 93 1.62 -19.52 -7.10
N LEU A 94 1.16 -18.52 -6.34
CA LEU A 94 0.84 -17.19 -6.89
C LEU A 94 2.07 -16.31 -7.10
N PHE A 95 3.02 -16.30 -6.15
CA PHE A 95 4.03 -15.23 -6.06
C PHE A 95 5.49 -15.70 -6.11
N VAL A 96 5.76 -17.01 -6.01
CA VAL A 96 7.14 -17.53 -5.86
C VAL A 96 7.52 -18.46 -7.00
N VAL A 97 6.64 -19.40 -7.34
CA VAL A 97 6.95 -20.47 -8.30
C VAL A 97 6.64 -19.98 -9.70
N GLY A 98 7.70 -19.76 -10.50
CA GLY A 98 7.57 -19.67 -11.95
C GLY A 98 7.44 -21.04 -12.59
N PHE A 99 6.91 -21.10 -13.82
CA PHE A 99 6.79 -22.33 -14.58
C PHE A 99 7.56 -22.25 -15.89
N SER A 100 8.07 -23.40 -16.34
CA SER A 100 8.81 -23.53 -17.59
C SER A 100 8.02 -24.43 -18.54
N GLU A 101 7.68 -23.94 -19.73
CA GLU A 101 6.99 -24.71 -20.76
C GLU A 101 7.94 -25.06 -21.90
N VAL A 102 7.97 -26.34 -22.31
CA VAL A 102 8.72 -26.77 -23.50
C VAL A 102 7.90 -26.43 -24.74
N VAL A 103 8.27 -25.35 -25.41
CA VAL A 103 7.57 -24.82 -26.60
C VAL A 103 7.87 -25.67 -27.84
N ASP A 104 9.10 -26.20 -27.97
CA ASP A 104 9.46 -27.14 -29.03
C ASP A 104 10.30 -28.30 -28.49
N LYS A 105 9.75 -29.52 -28.58
CA LYS A 105 10.41 -30.75 -28.12
C LYS A 105 11.50 -31.24 -29.07
N THR A 106 11.59 -30.69 -30.27
CA THR A 106 12.53 -31.09 -31.32
C THR A 106 13.89 -30.45 -31.12
N ASP A 107 13.93 -29.20 -30.65
CA ASP A 107 15.17 -28.48 -30.34
C ASP A 107 15.37 -28.20 -28.84
N GLY A 108 14.35 -28.48 -28.01
CA GLY A 108 14.42 -28.31 -26.57
C GLY A 108 14.20 -26.86 -26.11
N THR A 109 13.57 -26.03 -26.94
CA THR A 109 13.22 -24.65 -26.56
C THR A 109 12.24 -24.67 -25.39
N VAL A 110 12.62 -23.94 -24.32
CA VAL A 110 11.86 -23.79 -23.08
C VAL A 110 11.62 -22.31 -22.85
N ASP A 111 10.35 -21.92 -22.75
CA ASP A 111 9.97 -20.61 -22.22
C ASP A 111 9.90 -20.70 -20.71
N ASN A 112 10.50 -19.72 -20.02
CA ASN A 112 10.44 -19.60 -18.58
C ASN A 112 9.56 -18.41 -18.24
N TYR A 113 8.49 -18.66 -17.52
CA TYR A 113 7.59 -17.65 -17.01
C TYR A 113 7.87 -17.44 -15.52
N GLY A 114 7.80 -16.19 -15.10
CA GLY A 114 7.77 -15.84 -13.68
C GLY A 114 6.54 -16.43 -12.98
N PRO A 115 6.38 -16.17 -11.67
CA PRO A 115 5.13 -16.51 -11.00
C PRO A 115 3.93 -15.86 -11.71
N PRO A 116 2.72 -16.46 -11.62
CA PRO A 116 1.51 -15.90 -12.25
C PRO A 116 1.25 -14.44 -11.87
N VAL A 117 1.60 -14.06 -10.64
CA VAL A 117 1.51 -12.69 -10.14
C VAL A 117 2.89 -12.23 -9.71
N SER A 118 3.46 -11.28 -10.45
CA SER A 118 4.71 -10.65 -10.05
C SER A 118 4.50 -9.68 -8.91
N LEU A 119 5.42 -9.67 -7.94
CA LEU A 119 5.46 -8.65 -6.90
C LEU A 119 6.47 -7.54 -7.22
N TYR A 120 6.75 -7.28 -8.50
CA TYR A 120 7.66 -6.24 -8.96
C TYR A 120 6.94 -5.27 -9.91
N GLU A 121 7.03 -3.97 -9.64
CA GLU A 121 6.37 -2.93 -10.46
C GLU A 121 6.80 -2.98 -11.93
N SER A 122 8.07 -3.31 -12.20
CA SER A 122 8.59 -3.35 -13.57
C SER A 122 7.81 -4.28 -14.49
N ASP A 123 7.22 -5.34 -13.95
CA ASP A 123 6.50 -6.35 -14.74
C ASP A 123 5.12 -5.85 -15.19
N TYR A 124 4.67 -4.72 -14.62
CA TYR A 124 3.43 -4.03 -14.97
C TYR A 124 3.67 -2.78 -15.84
N ARG A 125 4.92 -2.56 -16.27
CA ARG A 125 5.32 -1.42 -17.13
C ARG A 125 5.96 -1.91 -18.42
N SER A 126 5.22 -1.74 -19.52
CA SER A 126 5.75 -2.06 -20.86
C SER A 126 6.58 -0.92 -21.45
N GLU A 127 6.43 0.28 -20.90
CA GLU A 127 6.92 1.55 -21.43
C GLU A 127 8.18 2.08 -20.74
N VAL A 128 8.57 1.50 -19.60
CA VAL A 128 9.73 1.90 -18.79
C VAL A 128 10.62 0.70 -18.51
N SER A 129 11.95 0.88 -18.53
CA SER A 129 12.87 -0.21 -18.23
C SER A 129 12.94 -0.50 -16.71
N TRP A 130 13.20 -1.77 -16.35
CA TRP A 130 13.43 -2.17 -14.95
C TRP A 130 14.47 -1.28 -14.24
N ASN A 131 15.54 -0.90 -14.94
CA ASN A 131 16.59 -0.02 -14.40
C ASN A 131 16.07 1.38 -14.06
N ASP A 132 15.21 1.94 -14.90
CA ASP A 132 14.69 3.29 -14.70
C ASP A 132 13.72 3.31 -13.51
N VAL A 133 12.84 2.30 -13.40
CA VAL A 133 11.94 2.13 -12.24
C VAL A 133 12.74 2.02 -10.94
N ASN A 134 13.75 1.14 -10.91
CA ASN A 134 14.56 0.93 -9.72
C ASN A 134 15.39 2.16 -9.33
N LEU A 135 15.92 2.90 -10.31
CA LEU A 135 16.67 4.12 -10.06
C LEU A 135 15.78 5.23 -9.49
N ASP A 136 14.55 5.36 -9.98
CA ASP A 136 13.59 6.34 -9.49
C ASP A 136 13.18 6.03 -8.04
N LEU A 137 12.84 4.78 -7.75
CA LEU A 137 12.52 4.31 -6.39
C LEU A 137 13.70 4.46 -5.43
N ALA A 138 14.92 4.12 -5.86
CA ALA A 138 16.11 4.31 -5.04
C ALA A 138 16.31 5.78 -4.65
N ARG A 139 16.08 6.71 -5.59
CA ARG A 139 16.15 8.16 -5.33
C ARG A 139 15.04 8.62 -4.39
N ALA A 140 13.82 8.12 -4.57
CA ALA A 140 12.70 8.42 -3.67
C ALA A 140 13.01 7.95 -2.24
N TYR A 141 13.47 6.71 -2.08
CA TYR A 141 13.84 6.18 -0.77
C TYR A 141 14.99 6.98 -0.13
N GLU A 142 16.06 7.25 -0.89
CA GLU A 142 17.21 8.01 -0.43
C GLU A 142 16.84 9.44 0.02
N TYR A 143 15.98 10.13 -0.73
CA TYR A 143 15.50 11.47 -0.39
C TYR A 143 14.87 11.52 1.01
N PHE A 144 14.17 10.45 1.38
CA PHE A 144 13.52 10.31 2.68
C PHE A 144 14.37 9.62 3.76
N GLY A 145 15.64 9.31 3.44
CA GLY A 145 16.59 8.65 4.35
C GLY A 145 16.34 7.16 4.54
N CYS A 146 15.60 6.52 3.63
CA CYS A 146 15.33 5.09 3.63
C CYS A 146 16.37 4.36 2.77
N GLN A 147 16.72 3.13 3.18
CA GLN A 147 17.59 2.24 2.42
C GLN A 147 16.97 0.84 2.40
N VAL A 148 17.07 0.16 1.25
CA VAL A 148 16.68 -1.25 1.15
C VAL A 148 17.77 -2.11 1.78
N ASP A 149 17.36 -3.07 2.61
CA ASP A 149 18.25 -4.06 3.18
C ASP A 149 18.90 -4.88 2.05
N GLN A 150 20.23 -4.80 1.96
CA GLN A 150 21.01 -5.47 0.90
C GLN A 150 21.20 -6.96 1.19
N ASP A 151 20.93 -7.41 2.42
CA ASP A 151 20.98 -8.82 2.79
C ASP A 151 19.69 -9.56 2.36
N ASP A 152 18.59 -8.84 2.15
CA ASP A 152 17.38 -9.34 1.52
C ASP A 152 17.48 -9.14 0.00
N ARG A 153 17.32 -10.22 -0.78
CA ARG A 153 17.48 -10.21 -2.25
C ARG A 153 16.26 -9.59 -2.96
N ARG A 154 15.82 -8.41 -2.53
CA ARG A 154 14.71 -7.67 -3.13
C ARG A 154 15.20 -6.41 -3.80
N ASN A 155 14.73 -6.20 -5.02
CA ASN A 155 14.93 -4.95 -5.75
C ASN A 155 13.99 -3.86 -5.21
N HIS A 156 14.29 -2.60 -5.48
CA HIS A 156 13.58 -1.45 -4.91
C HIS A 156 12.09 -1.42 -5.30
N ASP A 157 11.79 -2.00 -6.47
CA ASP A 157 10.46 -2.10 -7.07
C ASP A 157 9.60 -3.24 -6.53
N HIS A 158 10.09 -3.98 -5.52
CA HIS A 158 9.29 -5.00 -4.87
C HIS A 158 8.07 -4.37 -4.16
N PHE A 159 6.88 -4.90 -4.45
CA PHE A 159 5.58 -4.43 -3.99
C PHE A 159 5.53 -4.14 -2.49
N ARG A 160 5.99 -5.10 -1.68
CA ARG A 160 6.12 -4.96 -0.23
C ARG A 160 6.92 -3.72 0.21
N LEU A 161 8.06 -3.42 -0.45
CA LEU A 161 8.88 -2.26 -0.10
C LEU A 161 8.15 -0.95 -0.40
N GLN A 162 7.39 -0.90 -1.48
CA GLN A 162 6.58 0.26 -1.82
C GLN A 162 5.44 0.49 -0.83
N LEU A 163 4.77 -0.57 -0.37
CA LEU A 163 3.78 -0.49 0.71
C LEU A 163 4.42 -0.01 2.02
N GLU A 164 5.57 -0.58 2.41
CA GLU A 164 6.30 -0.16 3.61
C GLU A 164 6.73 1.31 3.53
N PHE A 165 7.18 1.76 2.36
CA PHE A 165 7.58 3.13 2.12
C PHE A 165 6.40 4.10 2.18
N MET A 166 5.27 3.78 1.55
CA MET A 166 4.06 4.60 1.69
C MET A 166 3.58 4.65 3.14
N GLY A 167 3.62 3.52 3.85
CA GLY A 167 3.34 3.48 5.28
C GLY A 167 4.26 4.40 6.09
N TYR A 168 5.53 4.47 5.73
CA TYR A 168 6.49 5.40 6.31
C TYR A 168 6.15 6.87 6.01
N LEU A 169 5.81 7.22 4.75
CA LEU A 169 5.41 8.59 4.39
C LEU A 169 4.18 9.05 5.18
N CYS A 170 3.18 8.18 5.32
CA CYS A 170 1.98 8.44 6.12
C CYS A 170 2.31 8.71 7.60
N ARG A 171 3.19 7.90 8.21
CA ARG A 171 3.64 8.12 9.60
C ARG A 171 4.45 9.40 9.76
N ARG A 172 5.25 9.75 8.76
CA ARG A 172 6.01 11.01 8.73
C ARG A 172 5.08 12.22 8.67
N GLU A 173 4.03 12.16 7.85
CA GLU A 173 3.02 13.22 7.78
C GLU A 173 2.32 13.40 9.13
N ALA A 174 1.90 12.29 9.74
CA ALA A 174 1.26 12.31 11.06
C ALA A 174 2.13 12.91 12.18
N ALA A 175 3.46 12.85 12.05
CA ALA A 175 4.38 13.23 13.11
C ALA A 175 5.04 14.60 12.91
N VAL A 176 5.22 15.06 11.67
CA VAL A 176 6.17 16.16 11.38
C VAL A 176 5.62 17.22 10.43
N ASP A 177 4.92 16.85 9.35
CA ASP A 177 4.73 17.78 8.22
C ASP A 177 3.54 17.46 7.31
N GLU A 178 2.60 18.41 7.18
CA GLU A 178 1.45 18.36 6.26
C GLU A 178 1.88 18.48 4.78
N THR A 179 3.09 18.97 4.50
CA THR A 179 3.62 19.09 3.13
C THR A 179 3.96 17.74 2.48
N LEU A 180 3.88 16.63 3.23
CA LEU A 180 4.07 15.29 2.69
C LEU A 180 2.89 14.77 1.87
N ALA A 181 1.74 15.44 1.88
CA ALA A 181 0.62 15.08 1.02
C ALA A 181 1.03 15.06 -0.47
N GLN A 182 1.83 16.04 -0.92
CA GLN A 182 2.31 16.09 -2.31
C GLN A 182 3.26 14.93 -2.63
N ALA A 183 4.16 14.58 -1.71
CA ALA A 183 5.09 13.47 -1.91
C ALA A 183 4.36 12.11 -1.91
N ARG A 184 3.31 11.95 -1.09
CA ARG A 184 2.46 10.76 -1.10
C ARG A 184 1.69 10.65 -2.41
N LEU A 185 1.12 11.75 -2.91
CA LEU A 185 0.40 11.77 -4.18
C LEU A 185 1.33 11.46 -5.35
N ASP A 186 2.53 12.06 -5.39
CA ASP A 186 3.55 11.77 -6.41
C ASP A 186 3.99 10.30 -6.37
N PHE A 187 4.21 9.72 -5.17
CA PHE A 187 4.56 8.31 -5.05
C PHE A 187 3.41 7.36 -5.45
N HIS A 188 2.16 7.74 -5.18
CA HIS A 188 0.99 7.02 -5.66
C HIS A 188 0.96 6.98 -7.19
N ASP A 189 1.01 8.14 -7.83
CA ASP A 189 0.94 8.30 -9.28
C ASP A 189 2.09 7.59 -9.99
N ARG A 190 3.32 7.80 -9.51
CA ARG A 190 4.52 7.31 -10.16
C ARG A 190 4.84 5.87 -9.88
N HIS A 191 4.34 5.27 -8.80
CA HIS A 191 4.76 3.92 -8.40
C HIS A 191 3.62 3.09 -7.81
N LEU A 192 3.09 3.48 -6.65
CA LEU A 192 2.28 2.57 -5.85
C LEU A 192 1.01 2.13 -6.57
N ARG A 193 0.29 3.05 -7.24
CA ARG A 193 -0.93 2.71 -8.00
C ARG A 193 -0.65 1.79 -9.19
N VAL A 194 0.52 1.90 -9.80
CA VAL A 194 0.91 1.04 -10.94
C VAL A 194 1.08 -0.40 -10.47
N VAL A 195 1.84 -0.62 -9.39
CA VAL A 195 2.05 -1.98 -8.88
C VAL A 195 0.80 -2.54 -8.20
N THR A 196 0.02 -1.73 -7.45
CA THR A 196 -1.22 -2.22 -6.82
C THR A 196 -2.26 -2.60 -7.86
N GLY A 197 -2.44 -1.78 -8.91
CA GLY A 197 -3.34 -2.07 -10.01
C GLY A 197 -2.92 -3.31 -10.78
N GLY A 198 -1.62 -3.42 -11.11
CA GLY A 198 -1.08 -4.60 -11.79
C GLY A 198 -1.25 -5.90 -11.00
N VAL A 199 -0.98 -5.87 -9.69
CA VAL A 199 -1.19 -7.03 -8.80
C VAL A 199 -2.67 -7.39 -8.70
N ALA A 200 -3.56 -6.41 -8.59
CA ALA A 200 -5.01 -6.64 -8.54
C ALA A 200 -5.54 -7.24 -9.86
N ASP A 201 -5.14 -6.71 -11.01
CA ASP A 201 -5.53 -7.22 -12.33
C ASP A 201 -5.02 -8.66 -12.56
N ALA A 202 -3.77 -8.93 -12.17
CA ALA A 202 -3.18 -10.26 -12.27
C ALA A 202 -3.92 -11.26 -11.37
N LEU A 203 -4.17 -10.92 -10.10
CA LEU A 203 -4.93 -11.79 -9.18
C LEU A 203 -6.39 -11.98 -9.60
N ASN A 204 -7.03 -10.98 -10.20
CA ASN A 204 -8.40 -11.12 -10.72
C ASN A 204 -8.47 -12.05 -11.95
N SER A 205 -7.35 -12.20 -12.66
CA SER A 205 -7.22 -13.12 -13.80
C SER A 205 -6.89 -14.56 -13.36
N GLU A 206 -6.45 -14.75 -12.12
CA GLU A 206 -6.08 -16.05 -11.56
C GLU A 206 -7.22 -16.67 -10.72
N PRO A 207 -7.57 -17.95 -10.95
CA PRO A 207 -8.56 -18.62 -10.13
C PRO A 207 -7.95 -19.02 -8.77
N GLY A 208 -8.80 -19.06 -7.74
CA GLY A 208 -8.37 -19.60 -6.44
C GLY A 208 -7.28 -18.76 -5.78
N THR A 209 -7.39 -17.44 -5.81
CA THR A 209 -6.46 -16.53 -5.14
C THR A 209 -6.70 -16.41 -3.63
N GLY A 210 -7.90 -16.78 -3.17
CA GLY A 210 -8.26 -16.76 -1.74
C GLY A 210 -8.12 -15.35 -1.15
N ILE A 211 -7.60 -15.25 0.07
CA ILE A 211 -7.42 -13.98 0.76
C ILE A 211 -6.53 -12.97 0.00
N TYR A 212 -5.64 -13.46 -0.88
CA TYR A 212 -4.73 -12.58 -1.61
C TYR A 212 -5.46 -11.78 -2.70
N GLY A 213 -6.44 -12.41 -3.36
CA GLY A 213 -7.29 -11.72 -4.34
C GLY A 213 -8.14 -10.64 -3.67
N GLU A 214 -8.75 -10.96 -2.53
CA GLU A 214 -9.54 -9.99 -1.76
C GLU A 214 -8.67 -8.84 -1.24
N LEU A 215 -7.49 -9.14 -0.69
CA LEU A 215 -6.57 -8.12 -0.21
C LEU A 215 -6.08 -7.19 -1.33
N ALA A 216 -5.82 -7.71 -2.53
CA ALA A 216 -5.43 -6.90 -3.68
C ALA A 216 -6.56 -6.00 -4.16
N ALA A 217 -7.78 -6.54 -4.27
CA ALA A 217 -8.96 -5.76 -4.63
C ALA A 217 -9.26 -4.66 -3.60
N PHE A 218 -9.06 -4.94 -2.31
CA PHE A 218 -9.13 -3.94 -1.25
C PHE A 218 -8.05 -2.86 -1.41
N LEU A 219 -6.78 -3.24 -1.63
CA LEU A 219 -5.70 -2.28 -1.79
C LEU A 219 -5.90 -1.36 -2.98
N ASP A 220 -6.46 -1.86 -4.08
CA ASP A 220 -6.81 -1.04 -5.23
C ASP A 220 -7.84 0.03 -4.84
N ARG A 221 -8.98 -0.35 -4.23
CA ARG A 221 -9.97 0.62 -3.73
C ARG A 221 -9.40 1.59 -2.70
N PHE A 222 -8.56 1.09 -1.79
CA PHE A 222 -7.97 1.90 -0.73
C PHE A 222 -7.00 2.95 -1.26
N THR A 223 -6.16 2.58 -2.22
CA THR A 223 -5.19 3.50 -2.81
C THR A 223 -5.85 4.51 -3.73
N GLU A 224 -6.94 4.15 -4.43
CA GLU A 224 -7.77 5.10 -5.16
C GLU A 224 -8.38 6.14 -4.21
N ALA A 225 -9.01 5.70 -3.12
CA ALA A 225 -9.59 6.61 -2.13
C ALA A 225 -8.54 7.50 -1.45
N ASP A 226 -7.32 7.00 -1.20
CA ASP A 226 -6.24 7.81 -0.65
C ASP A 226 -5.75 8.87 -1.64
N VAL A 227 -5.68 8.54 -2.94
CA VAL A 227 -5.36 9.51 -4.00
C VAL A 227 -6.43 10.60 -4.08
N ASP A 228 -7.71 10.23 -4.09
CA ASP A 228 -8.83 11.19 -4.15
C ASP A 228 -8.81 12.16 -2.96
N ASP A 229 -8.54 11.66 -1.75
CA ASP A 229 -8.42 12.49 -0.56
C ASP A 229 -7.20 13.43 -0.63
N LEU A 230 -6.04 12.92 -1.08
CA LEU A 230 -4.84 13.73 -1.24
C LEU A 230 -5.02 14.83 -2.28
N ASP A 231 -5.62 14.51 -3.43
CA ASP A 231 -5.93 15.48 -4.49
C ASP A 231 -6.91 16.56 -3.97
N ALA A 232 -7.98 16.15 -3.28
CA ALA A 232 -8.92 17.08 -2.67
C ALA A 232 -8.26 18.01 -1.64
N ARG A 233 -7.32 17.52 -0.84
CA ARG A 233 -6.56 18.34 0.13
C ARG A 233 -5.61 19.32 -0.55
N ILE A 234 -4.90 18.88 -1.58
CA ILE A 234 -3.89 19.71 -2.27
C ILE A 234 -4.54 20.77 -3.17
N HIS A 235 -5.64 20.40 -3.86
CA HIS A 235 -6.26 21.24 -4.89
C HIS A 235 -7.60 21.85 -4.46
N GLY A 236 -8.28 21.28 -3.46
CA GLY A 236 -9.56 21.77 -2.94
C GLY A 236 -9.45 22.95 -1.97
N GLU A 237 -8.29 23.17 -1.33
CA GLU A 237 -8.05 24.32 -0.45
C GLU A 237 -7.87 25.66 -1.22
N GLY A 238 -7.92 25.65 -2.56
CA GLY A 238 -7.81 26.85 -3.41
C GLY A 238 -9.14 27.57 -3.73
N ALA A 239 -10.28 27.12 -3.19
CA ALA A 239 -11.62 27.59 -3.58
C ALA A 239 -12.48 28.18 -2.43
N ALA A 240 -11.87 28.76 -1.41
CA ALA A 240 -12.57 29.52 -0.34
C ALA A 240 -12.06 30.96 -0.23
#